data_AF-A0A1K2IRN3-F1
#
_entry.id   AF-A0A1K2IRN3-F1
#
_cell.length_a   1.000
_cell.length_b   1.000
_cell.length_c   1.000
_cell.angle_alpha   90.00
_cell.angle_beta   90.00
_cell.angle_gamma   90.00
#
_symmetry.space_group_name_H-M   'P 1'
#
loop_
_entity.id
_entity.type
_entity.pdbx_description
1 polymer ?
#
loop_
_entity_poly.entity_id
_entity_poly.type
_entity_poly.pdbx_seq_one_letter_code
_entity_poly.pdbx_strand_id
1 'polypeptide(L)'
;MSERAKQKGFTFPYLVDEGQKIFPQYGATKTPHVFVLQKENGKNIVKYIGAIDNNYENLNDVSEYYAQDAVNALIKCEPVEMTKTVAI
;
A
#
# COMPACT_ATOMS: atom_id res chain seq x y z
N MET A 1 9.22 -12.44 -11.14
CA MET A 1 8.83 -12.06 -9.76
C MET A 1 9.72 -12.72 -8.71
N SER A 2 9.92 -14.04 -8.75
CA SER A 2 10.72 -14.78 -7.75
C SER A 2 12.18 -14.32 -7.62
N GLU A 3 12.85 -14.00 -8.72
CA GLU A 3 14.23 -13.50 -8.69
C GLU A 3 14.33 -12.12 -8.01
N ARG A 4 13.41 -11.19 -8.34
CA ARG A 4 13.33 -9.87 -7.71
C ARG A 4 13.03 -9.97 -6.21
N ALA A 5 12.14 -10.88 -5.80
CA ALA A 5 11.87 -11.13 -4.39
C ALA A 5 13.12 -11.61 -3.63
N LYS A 6 13.90 -12.52 -4.23
CA LYS A 6 15.18 -12.99 -3.65
C LYS A 6 16.21 -11.86 -3.57
N GLN A 7 16.39 -11.08 -4.65
CA GLN A 7 17.34 -9.97 -4.69
C GLN A 7 17.00 -8.86 -3.69
N LYS A 8 15.71 -8.55 -3.50
CA LYS A 8 15.23 -7.53 -2.57
C LYS A 8 14.96 -8.06 -1.16
N GLY A 9 15.14 -9.36 -0.92
CA GLY A 9 14.92 -9.98 0.38
C GLY A 9 13.48 -9.87 0.90
N PHE A 10 12.48 -9.93 0.03
CA PHE A 10 11.08 -9.80 0.44
C PHE A 10 10.68 -10.95 1.36
N THR A 11 10.22 -10.59 2.57
CA THR A 11 9.70 -11.51 3.59
C THR A 11 8.19 -11.71 3.47
N PHE A 12 7.58 -11.13 2.45
CA PHE A 12 6.15 -11.18 2.15
C PHE A 12 5.89 -11.77 0.75
N PRO A 13 4.68 -12.32 0.49
CA PRO A 13 4.33 -12.86 -0.83
C PRO A 13 4.44 -11.79 -1.92
N TYR A 14 5.13 -12.12 -3.02
CA TYR A 14 5.18 -11.31 -4.23
C TYR A 14 4.54 -12.07 -5.38
N LEU A 15 3.28 -11.72 -5.68
CA LEU A 15 2.39 -12.51 -6.52
C LEU A 15 2.13 -11.82 -7.87
N VAL A 16 1.80 -12.62 -8.87
CA VAL A 16 1.34 -12.18 -10.19
C VAL A 16 -0.19 -12.22 -10.21
N ASP A 17 -0.84 -11.11 -10.62
CA ASP A 17 -2.28 -11.08 -10.93
C ASP A 17 -2.50 -11.60 -12.36
N GLU A 18 -2.53 -12.92 -12.51
CA GLU A 18 -2.73 -13.57 -13.82
C GLU A 18 -4.11 -13.22 -14.40
N GLY A 19 -4.09 -12.61 -15.59
CA GLY A 19 -5.31 -12.15 -16.24
C GLY A 19 -5.88 -10.84 -15.67
N GLN A 20 -5.14 -10.13 -14.81
CA GLN A 20 -5.44 -8.74 -14.45
C GLN A 20 -6.82 -8.56 -13.77
N LYS A 21 -7.24 -9.54 -12.96
CA LYS A 21 -8.59 -9.59 -12.41
C LYS A 21 -8.70 -8.92 -11.04
N ILE A 22 -7.61 -8.82 -10.30
CA ILE A 22 -7.60 -8.36 -8.92
C ILE A 22 -7.44 -6.85 -8.84
N PHE A 23 -6.47 -6.27 -9.55
CA PHE A 23 -6.20 -4.83 -9.45
C PHE A 23 -7.41 -3.93 -9.81
N PRO A 24 -8.28 -4.27 -10.80
CA PRO A 24 -9.44 -3.44 -11.12
C PRO A 24 -10.49 -3.45 -10.01
N GLN A 25 -10.64 -4.58 -9.29
CA GLN A 25 -11.58 -4.68 -8.16
C GLN A 25 -11.19 -3.75 -7.01
N TYR A 26 -9.89 -3.52 -6.82
CA TYR A 26 -9.36 -2.58 -5.84
C TYR A 26 -9.29 -1.15 -6.39
N GLY A 27 -9.50 -0.92 -7.68
CA GLY A 27 -9.44 0.40 -8.30
C GLY A 27 -8.01 0.92 -8.49
N ALA A 28 -7.04 0.03 -8.66
CA ALA A 28 -5.66 0.45 -8.90
C ALA A 28 -5.49 1.05 -10.30
N THR A 29 -4.96 2.26 -10.39
CA THR A 29 -4.77 2.99 -11.67
C THR A 29 -3.31 3.20 -12.07
N LYS A 30 -2.37 3.07 -11.12
CA LYS A 30 -0.93 3.35 -11.29
C LYS A 30 -0.09 2.40 -10.44
N THR A 31 1.24 2.45 -10.57
CA THR A 31 2.18 1.64 -9.79
C THR A 31 3.40 2.48 -9.41
N PRO A 32 3.79 2.58 -8.12
CA PRO A 32 3.23 1.85 -6.98
C PRO A 32 1.87 2.39 -6.51
N HIS A 33 1.00 1.48 -6.05
CA HIS A 33 -0.29 1.82 -5.46
C HIS A 33 -0.57 0.86 -4.31
N VAL A 34 -0.85 1.43 -3.14
CA VAL A 34 -0.95 0.72 -1.87
C VAL A 34 -2.39 0.75 -1.37
N PHE A 35 -2.80 -0.36 -0.77
CA PHE A 35 -4.06 -0.52 -0.06
C PHE A 35 -3.76 -1.00 1.36
N VAL A 36 -4.16 -0.24 2.39
CA VAL A 36 -4.12 -0.71 3.78
C VAL A 36 -5.53 -1.11 4.18
N LEU A 37 -5.66 -2.34 4.67
CA LEU A 37 -6.93 -2.91 5.07
C LEU A 37 -6.92 -3.22 6.57
N GLN A 38 -8.02 -2.92 7.25
CA GLN A 38 -8.28 -3.33 8.62
C GLN A 38 -9.35 -4.41 8.64
N LYS A 39 -9.13 -5.46 9.44
CA LYS A 39 -10.11 -6.53 9.59
C LYS A 39 -11.17 -6.11 10.61
N GLU A 40 -12.40 -5.97 10.16
CA GLU A 40 -13.55 -5.60 10.98
C GLU A 40 -14.66 -6.61 10.76
N ASN A 41 -15.16 -7.24 11.83
CA ASN A 41 -16.26 -8.21 11.76
C ASN A 41 -16.05 -9.32 10.70
N GLY A 42 -14.81 -9.80 10.58
CA GLY A 42 -14.42 -10.83 9.61
C GLY A 42 -14.26 -10.34 8.17
N LYS A 43 -14.49 -9.05 7.88
CA LYS A 43 -14.32 -8.43 6.57
C LYS A 43 -13.04 -7.60 6.52
N ASN A 44 -12.42 -7.49 5.35
CA ASN A 44 -11.31 -6.58 5.13
C ASN A 44 -11.86 -5.24 4.63
N ILE A 45 -11.70 -4.18 5.43
CA ILE A 45 -12.17 -2.84 5.11
C ILE A 45 -10.98 -1.99 4.71
N VAL A 46 -11.04 -1.34 3.56
CA VAL A 46 -9.98 -0.43 3.09
C VAL A 46 -9.98 0.82 3.97
N LYS A 47 -8.82 1.14 4.55
CA LYS A 47 -8.58 2.31 5.40
C LYS A 47 -7.65 3.33 4.76
N TYR A 48 -6.81 2.90 3.83
CA TYR A 48 -5.95 3.75 3.02
C TYR A 48 -5.83 3.24 1.60
N ILE A 49 -5.81 4.16 0.63
CA ILE A 49 -5.57 3.90 -0.79
C ILE A 49 -4.70 5.01 -1.39
N GLY A 50 -3.50 4.70 -1.89
CA GLY A 50 -2.66 5.73 -2.49
C GLY A 50 -1.18 5.36 -2.68
N ALA A 51 -0.33 6.38 -2.75
CA ALA A 51 1.12 6.23 -2.83
C ALA A 51 1.73 5.67 -1.54
N ILE A 52 3.01 5.29 -1.56
CA ILE A 52 3.72 4.85 -0.35
C ILE A 52 4.06 6.07 0.52
N ASP A 53 4.58 7.10 -0.13
CA ASP A 53 5.10 8.34 0.40
C ASP A 53 4.94 9.47 -0.65
N ASN A 54 5.48 10.65 -0.37
CA ASN A 54 5.42 11.80 -1.27
C ASN A 54 6.57 11.86 -2.31
N ASN A 55 7.53 10.93 -2.31
CA ASN A 55 8.66 10.98 -3.23
C ASN A 55 9.16 9.58 -3.66
N TYR A 56 8.71 9.15 -4.83
CA TYR A 56 9.12 7.87 -5.41
C TYR A 56 10.53 7.87 -6.04
N GLU A 57 11.12 9.04 -6.31
CA GLU A 57 12.39 9.19 -7.02
C GLU A 57 13.60 9.15 -6.07
N ASN A 58 13.51 9.87 -4.94
CA ASN A 58 14.60 9.99 -3.99
C ASN A 58 14.15 9.75 -2.55
N LEU A 59 14.63 8.65 -1.97
CA LEU A 59 14.37 8.26 -0.59
C LEU A 59 14.80 9.32 0.44
N ASN A 60 15.84 10.11 0.14
CA ASN A 60 16.35 11.13 1.07
C ASN A 60 15.46 12.38 1.11
N ASP A 61 14.59 12.57 0.13
CA ASP A 61 13.70 13.72 -0.01
C ASP A 61 12.25 13.35 0.36
N VAL A 62 12.04 12.22 1.04
CA VAL A 62 10.73 11.83 1.57
C VAL A 62 10.46 12.60 2.87
N SER A 63 9.37 13.37 2.87
CA SER A 63 8.92 14.11 4.05
C SER A 63 7.58 13.61 4.62
N GLU A 64 6.81 12.84 3.86
CA GLU A 64 5.51 12.32 4.28
C GLU A 64 5.40 10.82 3.96
N TYR A 65 5.07 9.99 4.96
CA TYR A 65 5.13 8.52 4.88
C TYR A 65 3.74 7.90 4.94
N TYR A 66 2.92 8.17 3.92
CA TYR A 66 1.48 7.89 3.92
C TYR A 66 1.07 6.49 4.36
N ALA A 67 1.65 5.47 3.74
CA ALA A 67 1.31 4.08 4.04
C ALA A 67 1.73 3.69 5.46
N GLN A 68 2.90 4.17 5.92
CA GLN A 68 3.41 3.94 7.25
C GLN A 68 2.52 4.61 8.31
N ASP A 69 2.15 5.87 8.07
CA ASP A 69 1.32 6.66 8.97
C ASP A 69 -0.07 6.04 9.12
N ALA A 70 -0.67 5.58 8.01
CA ALA A 70 -1.93 4.84 8.05
C ALA A 70 -1.85 3.56 8.87
N VAL A 71 -0.80 2.74 8.70
CA VAL A 71 -0.61 1.52 9.50
C VAL A 71 -0.42 1.85 10.98
N ASN A 72 0.41 2.84 11.29
CA ASN A 72 0.69 3.25 12.67
C ASN A 72 -0.57 3.76 13.38
N ALA A 73 -1.40 4.57 12.71
CA ALA A 73 -2.67 5.04 13.26
C ALA A 73 -3.60 3.86 13.57
N LEU A 74 -3.76 2.92 12.64
CA LEU A 74 -4.62 1.75 12.83
C LEU A 74 -4.14 0.83 13.98
N ILE A 75 -2.82 0.65 14.15
CA ILE A 75 -2.24 -0.12 15.26
C ILE A 75 -2.53 0.56 16.61
N LYS A 76 -2.53 1.90 16.63
CA LYS A 76 -2.86 2.70 17.83
C LYS A 76 -4.36 2.86 18.07
N CYS A 77 -5.21 2.29 17.20
CA CYS A 77 -6.65 2.54 17.19
C CYS A 77 -7.01 4.03 17.03
N GLU A 78 -6.16 4.79 16.35
CA GLU A 78 -6.36 6.18 15.98
C GLU A 78 -6.96 6.29 14.57
N PRO A 79 -7.67 7.39 14.26
CA PRO A 79 -8.14 7.65 12.90
C PRO A 79 -6.96 7.83 11.94
N VAL A 80 -7.08 7.29 10.73
CA VAL A 80 -6.12 7.54 9.65
C VAL A 80 -6.38 8.95 9.10
N GLU A 81 -5.46 9.89 9.37
CA GLU A 81 -5.57 11.29 8.96
C GLU A 81 -5.71 11.45 7.44
N MET A 82 -4.91 10.71 6.68
CA MET A 82 -4.92 10.74 5.22
C MET A 82 -5.29 9.38 4.67
N THR A 83 -6.55 9.25 4.26
CA THR A 83 -7.12 7.98 3.77
C THR A 83 -6.94 7.77 2.27
N LYS A 84 -6.59 8.83 1.52
CA LYS A 84 -6.38 8.77 0.07
C LYS A 84 -5.31 9.73 -0.40
N THR A 85 -4.42 9.25 -1.27
CA THR A 85 -3.52 10.11 -2.05
C THR A 85 -3.58 9.76 -3.54
N VAL A 86 -3.15 10.70 -4.38
CA VAL A 86 -3.00 10.41 -5.82
C VAL A 86 -1.80 9.49 -5.96
N ALA A 87 -2.02 8.29 -6.49
CA ALA A 87 -0.91 7.42 -6.87
C ALA A 87 -0.04 8.18 -7.89
N ILE A 88 1.28 8.13 -7.71
CA ILE A 88 2.23 8.88 -8.55
C ILE A 88 2.40 8.14 -9.89
#